data_AF-A0A357D8M7-F1
#
_entry.id   AF-A0A357D8M7-F1
#
_cell.length_a   1.000
_cell.length_b   1.000
_cell.length_c   1.000
_cell.angle_alpha   90.00
_cell.angle_beta   90.00
_cell.angle_gamma   90.00
#
_symmetry.space_group_name_H-M   'P 1'
#
loop_
_entity.id
_entity.type
_entity.pdbx_description
1 polymer ?
#
loop_
_entity_poly.entity_id
_entity_poly.type
_entity_poly.pdbx_seq_one_letter_code
_entity_poly.pdbx_strand_id
1 'polypeptide(L)'
;MTKKAENKIAGIMRLVVVGVIILAQLFFLALIIRQLKDNSVFIYFVLELLAVLAVLGLLDHNQNSSYRAVWLVIILVLPVFGYILYMLWGRAATTGRKSVRTQETLRRTSQFLQQEPEVYAALEQAPPGRKRMASFLIREGFPLYKNTRCQYFPLGELQ
;
A
#
# COMPACT_ATOMS: atom_id res chain seq x y z
N MET A 1 22.57 20.61 5.69
CA MET A 1 21.50 21.33 4.96
C MET A 1 20.21 20.51 5.03
N THR A 2 19.08 21.17 5.26
CA THR A 2 17.92 20.63 6.00
C THR A 2 16.96 19.80 5.13
N LYS A 3 16.69 18.53 5.51
CA LYS A 3 15.73 17.60 4.86
C LYS A 3 14.33 18.20 4.60
N LYS A 4 13.98 19.28 5.29
CA LYS A 4 12.72 20.02 5.11
C LYS A 4 12.67 20.79 3.78
N ALA A 5 13.81 21.26 3.28
CA ALA A 5 13.91 21.96 1.99
C ALA A 5 13.75 20.99 0.81
N GLU A 6 14.40 19.81 0.86
CA GLU A 6 14.27 18.76 -0.16
C GLU A 6 12.81 18.30 -0.33
N ASN A 7 12.08 18.12 0.77
CA ASN A 7 10.67 17.71 0.72
C ASN A 7 9.75 18.80 0.14
N LYS A 8 10.03 20.09 0.41
CA LYS A 8 9.28 21.20 -0.20
C LYS A 8 9.54 21.29 -1.70
N ILE A 9 10.80 21.16 -2.13
CA ILE A 9 11.19 21.19 -3.54
C ILE A 9 10.56 20.00 -4.28
N ALA A 10 10.58 18.81 -3.70
CA ALA A 10 9.91 17.63 -4.25
C ALA A 10 8.39 17.82 -4.39
N GLY A 11 7.74 18.51 -3.45
CA GLY A 11 6.33 18.86 -3.53
C GLY A 11 6.01 19.84 -4.66
N ILE A 12 6.84 20.88 -4.83
CA ILE A 12 6.66 21.90 -5.88
C ILE A 12 6.90 21.30 -7.28
N MET A 13 7.95 20.48 -7.44
CA MET A 13 8.24 19.80 -8.70
C MET A 13 7.08 18.88 -9.12
N ARG A 14 6.46 18.17 -8.17
CA ARG A 14 5.25 17.38 -8.45
C ARG A 14 4.10 18.25 -8.94
N LEU A 15 3.89 19.41 -8.34
CA LEU A 15 2.79 20.31 -8.70
C LEU A 15 2.98 20.89 -10.11
N VAL A 16 4.22 21.25 -10.47
CA VAL A 16 4.58 21.71 -11.82
C VAL A 16 4.38 20.60 -12.85
N VAL A 17 4.84 19.38 -12.58
CA VAL A 17 4.67 18.23 -13.48
C VAL A 17 3.19 17.93 -13.70
N VAL A 18 2.38 17.97 -12.64
CA VAL A 18 0.92 17.80 -12.75
C VAL A 18 0.31 18.91 -13.61
N GLY A 19 0.69 20.18 -13.41
CA GLY A 19 0.21 21.29 -14.22
C GLY A 19 0.50 21.14 -15.72
N VAL A 20 1.73 20.74 -16.07
CA VAL A 20 2.14 20.48 -17.46
C VAL A 20 1.35 19.32 -18.07
N ILE A 21 1.14 18.25 -17.30
CA ILE A 21 0.37 17.08 -17.76
C ILE A 21 -1.11 17.44 -17.99
N ILE A 22 -1.72 18.28 -17.14
CA ILE A 22 -3.10 18.75 -17.33
C ILE A 22 -3.21 19.58 -18.62
N LEU A 23 -2.25 20.45 -18.91
CA LEU A 23 -2.23 21.23 -20.15
C LEU A 23 -2.06 20.34 -21.38
N ALA A 24 -1.14 19.37 -21.32
CA ALA A 24 -0.98 18.37 -22.37
C ALA A 24 -2.26 17.54 -22.58
N GLN A 25 -3.02 17.28 -21.52
CA GLN A 25 -4.31 16.59 -21.60
C GLN A 25 -5.39 17.41 -22.28
N LEU A 26 -5.55 18.69 -21.93
CA LEU A 26 -6.51 19.55 -22.62
C LEU A 26 -6.21 19.64 -24.12
N PHE A 27 -4.92 19.66 -24.46
CA PHE A 27 -4.46 19.62 -25.84
C PHE A 27 -4.76 18.28 -26.53
N PHE A 28 -4.48 17.15 -25.87
CA PHE A 28 -4.74 15.81 -26.41
C PHE A 28 -6.25 15.54 -26.58
N LEU A 29 -7.06 15.97 -25.62
CA LEU A 29 -8.52 15.89 -25.70
C LEU A 29 -9.06 16.75 -26.86
N ALA A 30 -8.52 17.96 -27.05
CA ALA A 30 -8.88 18.80 -28.19
C ALA A 30 -8.50 18.17 -29.54
N LEU A 31 -7.35 17.49 -29.61
CA LEU A 31 -6.94 16.71 -30.78
C LEU A 31 -7.86 15.52 -31.05
N ILE A 32 -8.24 14.77 -30.01
CA ILE A 32 -9.19 13.66 -30.12
C ILE A 32 -10.53 14.17 -30.62
N ILE A 33 -11.09 15.23 -30.02
CA ILE A 33 -12.38 15.81 -30.44
C ILE A 33 -12.32 16.27 -31.90
N ARG A 34 -11.18 16.83 -32.35
CA ARG A 34 -10.98 17.19 -33.76
C ARG A 34 -10.94 15.97 -34.68
N GLN A 35 -10.24 14.90 -34.29
CA GLN A 35 -10.17 13.64 -35.04
C GLN A 35 -11.48 12.84 -35.00
N LEU A 36 -12.29 13.00 -33.95
CA LEU A 36 -13.56 12.31 -33.73
C LEU A 36 -14.58 12.62 -34.83
N LYS A 37 -14.39 13.71 -35.56
CA LYS A 37 -15.26 14.12 -36.65
C LYS A 37 -15.25 13.11 -37.82
N ASP A 38 -14.18 12.32 -37.98
CA ASP A 38 -14.00 11.47 -39.17
C ASP A 38 -13.89 9.95 -38.90
N ASN A 39 -13.71 9.45 -37.66
CA ASN A 39 -13.54 8.00 -37.45
C ASN A 39 -13.89 7.44 -36.03
N SER A 40 -15.19 7.38 -35.70
CA SER A 40 -15.69 6.98 -34.36
C SER A 40 -15.38 5.55 -33.90
N VAL A 41 -15.18 4.58 -34.80
CA VAL A 41 -15.17 3.15 -34.43
C VAL A 41 -13.83 2.69 -33.88
N PHE A 42 -12.71 3.15 -34.46
CA PHE A 42 -11.37 2.69 -34.06
C PHE A 42 -10.98 3.18 -32.65
N ILE A 43 -11.34 4.42 -32.33
CA ILE A 43 -11.03 5.02 -31.02
C ILE A 43 -11.83 4.34 -29.90
N TYR A 44 -13.10 4.01 -30.15
CA TYR A 44 -13.92 3.27 -29.19
C TYR A 44 -13.30 1.91 -28.87
N PHE A 45 -12.83 1.21 -29.91
CA PHE A 45 -12.17 -0.10 -29.76
C PHE A 45 -10.87 -0.04 -28.96
N VAL A 46 -10.06 1.01 -29.15
CA VAL A 46 -8.82 1.22 -28.39
C VAL A 46 -9.11 1.58 -26.93
N LEU A 47 -10.15 2.38 -26.66
CA LEU A 47 -10.59 2.69 -25.30
C LEU A 47 -11.12 1.45 -24.57
N GLU A 48 -11.91 0.63 -25.24
CA GLU A 48 -12.41 -0.66 -24.73
C GLU A 48 -11.25 -1.60 -24.37
N LEU A 49 -10.25 -1.72 -25.25
CA LEU A 49 -9.09 -2.57 -25.03
C LEU A 49 -8.22 -2.10 -23.86
N LEU A 50 -8.03 -0.78 -23.72
CA LEU A 50 -7.31 -0.18 -22.59
C LEU A 50 -8.04 -0.41 -21.27
N ALA A 51 -9.38 -0.34 -21.27
CA ALA A 51 -10.18 -0.62 -20.07
C ALA A 51 -9.99 -2.08 -19.62
N VAL A 52 -10.01 -3.03 -20.56
CA VAL A 52 -9.80 -4.47 -20.28
C VAL A 52 -8.40 -4.73 -19.73
N LEU A 53 -7.35 -4.18 -20.34
CA LEU A 53 -5.98 -4.36 -19.87
C LEU A 53 -5.74 -3.75 -18.48
N ALA A 54 -6.38 -2.61 -18.19
CA ALA A 54 -6.31 -1.98 -16.87
C ALA A 54 -6.94 -2.83 -15.76
N VAL A 55 -8.07 -3.50 -16.05
CA VAL A 55 -8.73 -4.43 -15.12
C VAL A 55 -7.84 -5.64 -14.84
N LEU A 56 -7.23 -6.21 -15.88
CA LEU A 56 -6.35 -7.39 -15.74
C LEU A 56 -5.09 -7.09 -14.94
N GLY A 57 -4.45 -5.93 -15.16
CA GLY A 57 -3.23 -5.54 -14.44
C GLY A 57 -3.43 -5.26 -12.94
N LEU A 58 -4.66 -5.05 -12.48
CA LEU A 58 -4.94 -4.71 -11.08
C LEU A 58 -5.21 -5.92 -10.18
N LEU A 59 -5.59 -7.05 -10.76
CA LEU A 59 -5.91 -8.28 -10.03
C LEU A 59 -4.66 -8.98 -9.46
N ASP A 60 -3.46 -8.56 -9.85
CA ASP A 60 -2.23 -9.34 -9.65
C ASP A 60 -1.51 -9.15 -8.29
N HIS A 61 -1.94 -8.28 -7.36
CA HIS A 61 -1.22 -8.19 -6.07
C HIS A 61 -1.98 -7.76 -4.81
N ASN A 62 -2.03 -8.70 -3.86
CA ASN A 62 -2.90 -8.77 -2.68
C ASN A 62 -2.31 -8.16 -1.38
N GLN A 63 -1.89 -6.89 -1.37
CA GLN A 63 -1.45 -6.21 -0.14
C GLN A 63 -1.99 -4.76 -0.12
N ASN A 64 -2.84 -4.46 0.87
CA ASN A 64 -3.61 -3.21 1.12
C ASN A 64 -4.71 -2.87 0.10
N SER A 65 -5.78 -3.68 0.16
CA SER A 65 -6.95 -3.68 -0.74
C SER A 65 -7.65 -2.33 -0.93
N SER A 66 -7.84 -1.51 0.11
CA SER A 66 -8.67 -0.30 0.00
C SER A 66 -8.00 0.88 -0.71
N TYR A 67 -6.69 1.09 -0.55
CA TYR A 67 -5.99 2.23 -1.18
C TYR A 67 -5.82 2.03 -2.69
N ARG A 68 -5.52 0.80 -3.12
CA ARG A 68 -5.41 0.46 -4.54
C ARG A 68 -6.77 0.50 -5.25
N ALA A 69 -7.86 0.13 -4.58
CA ALA A 69 -9.21 0.21 -5.14
C ALA A 69 -9.61 1.65 -5.53
N VAL A 70 -9.21 2.66 -4.75
CA VAL A 70 -9.45 4.06 -5.12
C VAL A 70 -8.69 4.44 -6.40
N TRP A 71 -7.41 4.04 -6.50
CA TRP A 71 -6.61 4.28 -7.71
C TRP A 71 -7.10 3.50 -8.93
N LEU A 72 -7.69 2.32 -8.72
CA LEU A 72 -8.34 1.48 -9.72
C LEU A 72 -9.49 2.23 -10.40
N VAL A 73 -10.37 2.83 -9.60
CA VAL A 73 -11.50 3.64 -10.12
C VAL A 73 -10.99 4.84 -10.91
N ILE A 74 -9.94 5.51 -10.43
CA ILE A 74 -9.34 6.66 -11.14
C ILE A 74 -8.73 6.22 -12.49
N ILE A 75 -8.09 5.06 -12.56
CA ILE A 75 -7.57 4.47 -13.81
C ILE A 75 -8.72 4.07 -14.74
N LEU A 76 -9.78 3.46 -14.23
CA LEU A 76 -10.95 3.09 -15.04
C LEU A 76 -11.64 4.29 -15.68
N VAL A 77 -11.84 5.37 -14.92
CA VAL A 77 -12.49 6.60 -15.41
C VAL A 77 -11.54 7.39 -16.31
N LEU A 78 -10.23 7.29 -16.08
CA LEU A 78 -9.21 8.03 -16.81
C LEU A 78 -7.98 7.12 -17.08
N PRO A 79 -8.00 6.23 -18.09
CA PRO A 79 -6.97 5.19 -18.26
C PRO A 79 -5.54 5.72 -18.36
N VAL A 80 -5.33 6.80 -19.12
CA VAL A 80 -4.00 7.43 -19.25
C VAL A 80 -3.60 8.19 -17.97
N PHE A 81 -4.54 8.88 -17.31
CA PHE A 81 -4.25 9.74 -16.15
C PHE A 81 -4.15 8.98 -14.85
N GLY A 82 -5.04 8.03 -14.61
CA GLY A 82 -5.00 7.23 -13.41
C GLY A 82 -3.71 6.44 -13.31
N TYR A 83 -3.14 6.00 -14.44
CA TYR A 83 -1.86 5.30 -14.43
C TYR A 83 -0.70 6.24 -14.04
N ILE A 84 -0.68 7.46 -14.59
CA ILE A 84 0.33 8.47 -14.25
C ILE A 84 0.17 8.93 -12.79
N LEU A 85 -1.05 9.19 -12.33
CA LEU A 85 -1.34 9.58 -10.94
C LEU A 85 -1.04 8.44 -9.96
N TYR A 86 -1.31 7.19 -10.35
CA TYR A 86 -0.89 6.02 -9.58
C TYR A 86 0.64 5.94 -9.47
N MET A 87 1.37 6.29 -10.53
CA MET A 87 2.83 6.32 -10.50
C MET A 87 3.38 7.41 -9.55
N LEU A 88 2.71 8.58 -9.50
CA LEU A 88 3.12 9.72 -8.68
C LEU A 88 2.68 9.62 -7.20
N TRP A 89 1.50 9.07 -6.93
CA TRP A 89 0.87 9.01 -5.59
C TRP A 89 0.34 7.62 -5.18
N GLY A 90 -0.03 6.77 -6.12
CA GLY A 90 -0.56 5.42 -5.86
C GLY A 90 0.46 4.40 -5.39
N ARG A 91 1.76 4.67 -5.60
CA ARG A 91 2.84 4.04 -4.84
C ARG A 91 2.75 4.55 -3.41
N ALA A 92 1.91 3.89 -2.60
CA ALA A 92 1.90 4.05 -1.16
C ALA A 92 3.35 4.08 -0.70
N ALA A 93 3.72 5.08 0.10
CA ALA A 93 5.09 5.31 0.57
C ALA A 93 5.56 4.21 1.56
N THR A 94 5.22 2.95 1.31
CA THR A 94 5.67 1.76 2.02
C THR A 94 7.18 1.54 1.86
N THR A 95 7.82 2.22 0.90
CA THR A 95 9.29 2.31 0.75
C THR A 95 9.88 3.60 1.33
N GLY A 96 9.12 4.39 2.11
CA GLY A 96 9.67 5.55 2.79
C GLY A 96 10.81 5.14 3.74
N ARG A 97 11.82 6.00 3.92
CA ARG A 97 12.93 5.80 4.89
C ARG A 97 12.47 5.34 6.28
N LYS A 98 11.24 5.68 6.68
CA LYS A 98 10.62 5.23 7.94
C LYS A 98 10.32 3.73 7.95
N SER A 99 9.72 3.19 6.88
CA SER A 99 9.43 1.75 6.75
C SER A 99 10.72 0.92 6.73
N VAL A 100 11.72 1.37 5.96
CA VAL A 100 13.05 0.73 5.93
C VAL A 100 13.69 0.73 7.31
N ARG A 101 13.63 1.85 8.05
CA ARG A 101 14.11 1.89 9.45
C ARG A 101 13.34 0.97 10.36
N THR A 102 12.01 0.91 10.25
CA THR A 102 11.18 0.00 11.04
C THR A 102 11.56 -1.45 10.78
N GLN A 103 11.72 -1.85 9.51
CA GLN A 103 12.17 -3.20 9.17
C GLN A 103 13.59 -3.50 9.65
N GLU A 104 14.51 -2.53 9.55
CA GLU A 104 15.86 -2.67 10.05
C GLU A 104 15.88 -2.82 11.58
N THR A 105 15.10 -2.03 12.30
CA THR A 105 14.91 -2.17 13.75
C THR A 105 14.31 -3.53 14.09
N LEU A 106 13.24 -3.95 13.42
CA LEU A 106 12.63 -5.27 13.65
C LEU A 106 13.66 -6.40 13.43
N ARG A 107 14.46 -6.34 12.36
CA ARG A 107 15.53 -7.33 12.09
C ARG A 107 16.62 -7.32 13.16
N ARG A 108 16.97 -6.15 13.69
CA ARG A 108 17.94 -6.03 14.79
C ARG A 108 17.36 -6.50 16.13
N THR A 109 16.04 -6.46 16.29
CA THR A 109 15.38 -6.84 17.55
C THR A 109 15.01 -8.32 17.56
N SER A 110 14.74 -8.91 16.39
CA SER A 110 14.35 -10.33 16.25
C SER A 110 15.39 -11.30 16.82
N GLN A 111 16.69 -10.96 16.76
CA GLN A 111 17.75 -11.79 17.37
C GLN A 111 17.68 -11.88 18.90
N PHE A 112 17.04 -10.89 19.56
CA PHE A 112 16.84 -10.86 21.00
C PHE A 112 15.50 -11.52 21.42
N LEU A 113 14.62 -11.78 20.47
CA LEU A 113 13.29 -12.39 20.67
C LEU A 113 13.41 -13.93 20.60
N GLN A 114 14.25 -14.51 21.45
CA GLN A 114 14.41 -15.97 21.53
C GLN A 114 13.34 -16.59 22.42
N GLN A 115 12.73 -17.68 21.96
CA GLN A 115 11.73 -18.41 22.73
C GLN A 115 12.41 -19.22 23.84
N GLU A 116 11.95 -19.05 25.08
CA GLU A 116 12.37 -19.89 26.20
C GLU A 116 11.81 -21.33 26.02
N PRO A 117 12.67 -22.37 26.04
CA PRO A 117 12.24 -23.76 25.85
C PRO A 117 11.24 -24.25 26.91
N GLU A 118 11.40 -23.80 28.16
CA GLU A 118 10.49 -24.16 29.26
C GLU A 118 9.06 -23.67 29.02
N VAL A 119 8.92 -22.44 28.51
CA VAL A 119 7.61 -21.83 28.22
C VAL A 119 6.94 -22.54 27.03
N TYR A 120 7.73 -22.97 26.06
CA TYR A 120 7.24 -23.75 24.93
C TYR A 120 6.77 -25.15 25.34
N ALA A 121 7.53 -25.84 26.20
CA ALA A 121 7.14 -27.14 26.74
C ALA A 121 5.84 -27.07 27.57
N ALA A 122 5.65 -25.98 28.34
CA ALA A 122 4.40 -25.73 29.05
C ALA A 122 3.22 -25.50 28.08
N LEU A 123 3.45 -24.87 26.92
CA LEU A 123 2.44 -24.70 25.88
C LEU A 123 2.03 -26.04 25.26
N GLU A 124 2.95 -26.98 25.08
CA GLU A 124 2.65 -28.32 24.56
C GLU A 124 1.69 -29.12 25.44
N GLN A 125 1.54 -28.74 26.71
CA GLN A 125 0.58 -29.33 27.63
C GLN A 125 -0.76 -28.57 27.69
N ALA A 126 -0.85 -27.40 27.04
CA ALA A 126 -2.03 -26.54 27.08
C ALA A 126 -3.20 -27.06 26.21
N PRO A 127 -4.43 -26.56 26.43
CA PRO A 127 -5.58 -26.87 25.57
C PRO A 127 -5.38 -26.45 24.10
N PRO A 128 -6.02 -27.13 23.14
CA PRO A 128 -5.79 -26.93 21.69
C PRO A 128 -6.07 -25.49 21.20
N GLY A 129 -7.05 -24.79 21.79
CA GLY A 129 -7.34 -23.39 21.42
C GLY A 129 -6.20 -22.43 21.77
N ARG A 130 -5.58 -22.58 22.94
CA ARG A 130 -4.44 -21.75 23.37
C ARG A 130 -3.18 -22.07 22.56
N LYS A 131 -2.95 -23.36 22.29
CA LYS A 131 -1.86 -23.82 21.42
C LYS A 131 -1.91 -23.14 20.05
N ARG A 132 -3.08 -23.13 19.39
CA ARG A 132 -3.21 -22.58 18.03
C ARG A 132 -2.83 -21.10 17.96
N MET A 133 -3.31 -20.30 18.92
CA MET A 133 -2.98 -18.86 19.00
C MET A 133 -1.50 -18.64 19.30
N ALA A 134 -0.97 -19.37 20.29
CA ALA A 134 0.41 -19.25 20.72
C ALA A 134 1.41 -19.70 19.64
N SER A 135 1.12 -20.80 18.94
CA SER A 135 1.91 -21.27 17.79
C SER A 135 1.88 -20.28 16.61
N PHE A 136 0.75 -19.58 16.40
CA PHE A 136 0.68 -18.51 15.40
C PHE A 136 1.60 -17.35 15.77
N LEU A 137 1.53 -16.87 17.02
CA LEU A 137 2.39 -15.77 17.50
C LEU A 137 3.88 -16.11 17.39
N ILE A 138 4.28 -17.32 17.78
CA ILE A 138 5.68 -17.77 17.64
C ILE A 138 6.13 -17.76 16.17
N ARG A 139 5.27 -18.23 15.25
CA ARG A 139 5.58 -18.23 13.81
C ARG A 139 5.74 -16.82 13.22
N GLU A 140 4.97 -15.86 13.73
CA GLU A 140 5.09 -14.45 13.37
C GLU A 140 6.28 -13.74 14.04
N GLY A 141 7.07 -14.45 14.85
CA GLY A 141 8.27 -13.92 15.50
C GLY A 141 8.03 -13.30 16.88
N PHE A 142 6.89 -13.61 17.53
CA PHE A 142 6.56 -13.14 18.87
C PHE A 142 6.71 -14.29 19.90
N PRO A 143 7.76 -14.28 20.73
CA PRO A 143 7.97 -15.28 21.75
C PRO A 143 6.96 -15.14 22.89
N LEU A 144 6.69 -16.25 23.55
CA LEU A 144 5.80 -16.34 24.71
C LEU A 144 6.57 -16.16 26.00
N TYR A 145 5.97 -15.45 26.94
CA TYR A 145 6.51 -15.21 28.27
C TYR A 145 5.58 -15.77 29.35
N LYS A 146 6.15 -16.29 30.43
CA LYS A 146 5.42 -16.72 31.63
C LYS A 146 5.26 -15.56 32.62
N ASN A 147 4.29 -15.66 33.52
CA ASN A 147 4.07 -14.72 34.64
C ASN A 147 3.80 -13.26 34.22
N THR A 148 3.21 -13.03 33.06
CA THR A 148 2.82 -11.70 32.62
C THR A 148 1.59 -11.23 33.41
N ARG A 149 1.68 -10.06 34.05
CA ARG A 149 0.55 -9.44 34.73
C ARG A 149 -0.19 -8.55 33.74
N CYS A 150 -1.42 -8.91 33.39
CA CYS A 150 -2.30 -8.09 32.58
C CYS A 150 -3.47 -7.59 33.43
N GLN A 151 -3.69 -6.28 33.44
CA GLN A 151 -4.86 -5.67 34.05
C GLN A 151 -5.79 -5.22 32.93
N TYR A 152 -6.97 -5.83 32.86
CA TYR A 152 -8.00 -5.43 31.91
C TYR A 152 -8.83 -4.31 32.54
N PHE A 153 -8.87 -3.15 31.88
CA PHE A 153 -9.75 -2.06 32.29
C PHE A 153 -11.17 -2.33 31.76
N PRO A 154 -12.22 -2.10 32.56
CA PRO A 154 -13.60 -2.39 32.18
C PRO A 154 -14.13 -1.47 31.08
N LEU A 155 -13.53 -0.29 30.90
CA LEU A 155 -13.85 0.67 29.84
C LEU A 155 -12.59 0.99 29.05
N GLY A 156 -12.65 0.84 27.72
CA GLY A 156 -11.54 1.18 26.81
C GLY A 156 -11.20 2.68 26.75
N GLU A 157 -12.03 3.51 27.39
CA GLU A 157 -11.85 4.96 27.53
C GLU A 157 -10.81 5.34 28.59
N LEU A 158 -10.48 4.39 29.48
CA LEU A 158 -9.50 4.57 30.57
C LEU A 158 -8.11 3.98 30.21
N GLN A 159 -7.87 3.66 28.94
CA GLN A 159 -6.62 3.10 28.43
C GLN A 159 -5.58 4.19 28.08
#